data_AF-A0A7N2N2N0-F1
#
_entry.id   AF-A0A7N2N2N0-F1
#
_cell.length_a   1.000
_cell.length_b   1.000
_cell.length_c   1.000
_cell.angle_alpha   90.00
_cell.angle_beta   90.00
_cell.angle_gamma   90.00
#
_symmetry.space_group_name_H-M   'P 1'
#
loop_
_entity.id
_entity.type
_entity.pdbx_description
1 polymer ?
#
loop_
_entity_poly.entity_id
_entity_poly.type
_entity_poly.pdbx_seq_one_letter_code
_entity_poly.pdbx_strand_id
1 'polypeptide(L)'
;MLYASGTNGKKRRRGLGALFSNDVRFLSLQGVSSITELPDSIGKHSSLVILDLKECHNLEMLSKEITKLKELRYLDLSECYLLACMPKGLGTLLELLVLKGFVISNP
;
A
#
# COMPACT_ATOMS: atom_id res chain seq x y z
N MET A 1 -2.52 -18.57 30.57
CA MET A 1 -1.61 -17.56 31.15
C MET A 1 -1.24 -16.62 30.02
N LEU A 2 -1.50 -15.32 29.99
CA LEU A 2 -2.05 -14.33 30.93
C LEU A 2 -3.11 -13.50 30.20
N TYR A 3 -4.19 -13.16 30.90
CA TYR A 3 -5.18 -12.15 30.48
C TYR A 3 -4.62 -10.75 30.72
N ALA A 4 -5.02 -9.77 29.91
CA ALA A 4 -5.04 -8.36 30.33
C ALA A 4 -6.30 -7.67 29.78
N SER A 5 -7.13 -7.19 30.71
CA SER A 5 -8.37 -6.45 30.52
C SER A 5 -8.16 -4.93 30.72
N GLY A 6 -9.04 -4.12 30.11
CA GLY A 6 -9.24 -2.69 30.41
C GLY A 6 -8.23 -1.72 29.77
N THR A 7 -8.56 -0.52 29.29
CA THR A 7 -9.67 0.39 29.59
C THR A 7 -9.93 1.37 28.43
N ASN A 8 -11.14 1.92 28.40
CA ASN A 8 -11.57 3.03 27.54
C ASN A 8 -10.81 4.33 27.89
N GLY A 9 -10.33 5.08 26.90
CA GLY A 9 -9.69 6.38 27.12
C GLY A 9 -9.01 6.95 25.89
N LYS A 10 -9.64 7.94 25.25
CA LYS A 10 -8.98 8.84 24.28
C LYS A 10 -7.71 9.41 24.92
N LYS A 11 -6.55 8.91 24.51
CA LYS A 11 -5.27 9.53 24.82
C LYS A 11 -4.37 9.36 23.60
N ARG A 12 -4.21 10.45 22.87
CA ARG A 12 -3.21 10.66 21.82
C ARG A 12 -1.82 10.59 22.47
N ARG A 13 -1.38 9.39 22.84
CA ARG A 13 -0.02 9.13 23.30
C ARG A 13 0.80 8.92 22.04
N ARG A 14 1.56 9.95 21.63
CA ARG A 14 2.70 9.73 20.74
C ARG A 14 3.71 8.92 21.55
N GLY A 15 3.61 7.59 21.47
CA GLY A 15 4.59 6.70 22.08
C GLY A 15 5.93 6.82 21.37
N LEU A 16 6.99 6.32 22.00
CA LEU A 16 8.35 6.20 21.44
C LEU A 16 8.39 5.56 20.03
N GLY A 17 7.33 4.85 19.61
CA GLY A 17 7.16 4.36 18.24
C GLY A 17 7.10 5.45 17.16
N ALA A 18 6.87 6.73 17.51
CA ALA A 18 6.97 7.85 16.57
C ALA A 18 8.41 8.36 16.35
N LEU A 19 9.38 7.88 17.15
CA LEU A 19 10.79 8.29 17.03
C LEU A 19 11.59 7.45 16.02
N PHE A 20 11.01 6.33 15.57
CA PHE A 20 11.56 5.46 14.54
C PHE A 20 10.53 5.33 13.42
N SER A 21 10.21 6.43 12.74
CA SER A 21 9.44 6.34 11.50
C SER A 21 10.34 5.68 10.46
N ASN A 22 10.09 4.39 10.17
CA ASN A 22 10.68 3.73 9.00
C ASN A 22 10.02 4.34 7.76
N ASP A 23 10.46 5.54 7.40
CA ASP A 23 10.02 6.31 6.24
C ASP A 23 10.64 5.72 4.98
N VAL A 24 10.12 4.55 4.59
CA VAL A 24 10.45 3.92 3.33
C VAL A 24 9.92 4.79 2.20
N ARG A 25 10.83 5.34 1.39
CA ARG A 25 10.48 6.14 0.20
C ARG A 25 10.40 5.31 -1.09
N PHE A 26 11.07 4.18 -1.11
CA PHE A 26 11.11 3.25 -2.24
C PHE A 26 10.88 1.84 -1.74
N LEU A 27 9.90 1.15 -2.31
CA LEU A 27 9.62 -0.25 -2.07
C LEU A 27 9.46 -0.94 -3.43
N SER A 28 10.36 -1.86 -3.75
CA SER A 28 10.20 -2.76 -4.90
C SER A 28 10.00 -4.18 -4.39
N LEU A 29 8.97 -4.82 -4.92
CA LEU A 29 8.67 -6.24 -4.76
C LEU A 29 8.68 -6.92 -6.14
N GLN A 30 9.43 -6.36 -7.10
CA GLN A 30 9.44 -6.83 -8.48
C GLN A 30 9.70 -8.34 -8.54
N GLY A 31 8.89 -9.05 -9.32
CA GLY A 31 9.03 -10.49 -9.56
C GLY A 31 8.65 -11.38 -8.36
N VAL A 32 8.14 -10.82 -7.26
CA VAL A 32 7.73 -11.62 -6.09
C VAL A 32 6.38 -12.29 -6.35
N SER A 33 6.41 -13.48 -6.95
CA SER A 33 5.20 -14.22 -7.32
C SER A 33 4.43 -14.81 -6.12
N SER A 34 4.96 -14.76 -4.89
CA SER A 34 4.21 -15.22 -3.70
C SER A 34 3.21 -14.19 -3.17
N ILE A 35 3.25 -12.95 -3.67
CA ILE A 35 2.31 -11.91 -3.25
C ILE A 35 1.04 -12.04 -4.09
N THR A 36 -0.05 -12.40 -3.42
CA THR A 36 -1.40 -12.43 -4.02
C THR A 36 -2.20 -11.16 -3.70
N GLU A 37 -1.88 -10.51 -2.58
CA GLU A 37 -2.47 -9.24 -2.18
C GLU A 37 -1.44 -8.32 -1.50
N LEU A 38 -1.59 -7.01 -1.71
CA LEU A 38 -0.84 -6.02 -0.93
C LEU A 38 -1.50 -5.84 0.43
N PRO A 39 -0.80 -5.98 1.56
CA PRO A 39 -1.41 -5.88 2.89
C PRO A 39 -1.81 -4.43 3.24
N ASP A 40 -2.86 -4.28 4.05
CA ASP A 40 -3.34 -2.97 4.56
C ASP A 40 -2.27 -2.17 5.33
N SER A 41 -1.22 -2.83 5.82
CA SER A 41 -0.08 -2.16 6.46
C SER A 41 0.67 -1.20 5.52
N ILE A 42 0.54 -1.35 4.20
CA ILE A 42 1.16 -0.43 3.23
C ILE A 42 0.76 1.02 3.51
N GLY A 43 -0.49 1.26 3.93
CA GLY A 43 -1.01 2.60 4.21
C GLY A 43 -0.35 3.30 5.40
N LYS A 44 0.52 2.62 6.16
CA LYS A 44 1.35 3.23 7.22
C LYS A 44 2.58 3.96 6.68
N HIS A 45 3.01 3.66 5.45
CA HIS A 45 4.18 4.27 4.82
C HIS A 45 3.78 5.50 3.99
N SER A 46 3.24 6.53 4.63
CA SER A 46 2.75 7.73 3.93
C SER A 46 3.84 8.52 3.17
N SER A 47 5.10 8.30 3.52
CA SER A 47 6.31 8.86 2.87
C SER A 47 6.78 8.06 1.65
N LEU A 48 6.08 6.97 1.27
CA LEU A 48 6.43 6.16 0.11
C LEU A 48 6.19 6.95 -1.19
N VAL A 49 7.24 7.08 -2.00
CA VAL A 49 7.25 7.81 -3.27
C VAL A 49 7.17 6.86 -4.46
N ILE A 50 7.81 5.70 -4.34
CA ILE A 50 7.87 4.68 -5.41
C ILE A 50 7.42 3.35 -4.84
N LEU A 51 6.40 2.76 -5.47
CA LEU A 51 5.96 1.39 -5.26
C LEU A 51 6.06 0.64 -6.57
N ASP A 52 7.02 -0.28 -6.63
CA ASP A 52 7.27 -1.12 -7.80
C ASP A 52 6.82 -2.56 -7.52
N LEU A 53 5.76 -2.97 -8.21
CA LEU A 53 5.16 -4.29 -8.14
C LEU A 53 5.25 -4.99 -9.50
N LYS A 54 6.14 -4.54 -10.39
CA LYS A 54 6.31 -5.13 -11.72
C LYS A 54 6.55 -6.64 -11.62
N GLU A 55 5.99 -7.41 -12.54
CA GLU A 55 6.15 -8.88 -12.59
C GLU A 55 5.66 -9.63 -11.33
N CYS A 56 4.85 -9.01 -10.47
CA CYS A 56 4.10 -9.73 -9.43
C CYS A 56 2.94 -10.51 -10.07
N HIS A 57 3.26 -11.57 -10.80
CA HIS A 57 2.32 -12.26 -11.69
C HIS A 57 1.07 -12.78 -10.98
N ASN A 58 1.18 -13.15 -9.70
CA ASN A 58 0.07 -13.68 -8.90
C ASN A 58 -0.68 -12.61 -8.10
N LEU A 59 -0.35 -11.32 -8.25
CA LEU A 59 -1.04 -10.24 -7.55
C LEU A 59 -2.47 -10.10 -8.08
N GLU A 60 -3.45 -10.45 -7.25
CA GLU A 60 -4.87 -10.41 -7.59
C GLU A 60 -5.52 -9.09 -7.17
N MET A 61 -5.06 -8.52 -6.05
CA MET A 61 -5.68 -7.35 -5.44
C MET A 61 -4.66 -6.39 -4.84
N LEU A 62 -4.94 -5.10 -5.00
CA LEU A 62 -4.32 -4.04 -4.21
C LEU A 62 -5.16 -3.76 -2.96
N SER A 63 -4.52 -3.48 -1.83
CA SER A 63 -5.23 -2.94 -0.67
C SER A 63 -5.81 -1.56 -0.99
N LYS A 64 -7.04 -1.31 -0.52
CA LYS A 64 -7.67 0.02 -0.53
C LYS A 64 -6.84 1.10 0.20
N GLU A 65 -5.98 0.66 1.12
CA GLU A 65 -5.12 1.52 1.93
C GLU A 65 -3.98 2.15 1.11
N ILE A 66 -3.75 1.71 -0.13
CA ILE A 66 -2.84 2.36 -1.08
C ILE A 66 -3.21 3.84 -1.31
N THR A 67 -4.48 4.20 -1.14
CA THR A 67 -4.97 5.58 -1.22
C THR A 67 -4.44 6.51 -0.11
N LYS A 68 -3.81 5.94 0.94
CA LYS A 68 -3.15 6.69 2.01
C LYS A 68 -1.71 7.10 1.68
N LEU A 69 -1.14 6.60 0.59
CA LEU A 69 0.23 6.91 0.15
C LEU A 69 0.28 8.30 -0.51
N LYS A 70 0.15 9.36 0.29
CA LYS A 70 -0.05 10.73 -0.22
C LYS A 70 1.15 11.31 -0.96
N GLU A 71 2.34 10.77 -0.75
CA GLU A 71 3.57 11.15 -1.48
C GLU A 71 3.88 10.23 -2.68
N LEU A 72 3.02 9.25 -3.00
CA LEU A 72 3.28 8.29 -4.07
C LEU A 72 3.29 8.98 -5.43
N ARG A 73 4.42 8.87 -6.15
CA ARG A 73 4.64 9.45 -7.48
C ARG A 73 4.71 8.41 -8.58
N TYR A 74 5.12 7.19 -8.24
CA TYR A 74 5.31 6.11 -9.20
C TYR A 74 4.70 4.82 -8.66
N LEU A 75 3.77 4.26 -9.42
CA LEU A 75 3.18 2.94 -9.19
C LEU A 75 3.31 2.11 -10.47
N ASP A 76 4.04 1.00 -10.39
CA ASP A 76 4.20 0.07 -11.51
C ASP A 76 3.60 -1.28 -11.17
N LEU A 77 2.59 -1.65 -11.94
CA LEU A 77 1.87 -2.92 -11.87
C LEU A 77 2.02 -3.67 -13.21
N SER A 78 3.01 -3.31 -14.03
CA SER A 78 3.24 -3.96 -15.32
C SER A 78 3.47 -5.45 -15.10
N GLU A 79 2.89 -6.28 -15.95
CA GLU A 79 3.04 -7.74 -15.90
C GLU A 79 2.44 -8.40 -14.63
N CYS A 80 1.55 -7.69 -13.91
CA CYS A 80 0.67 -8.26 -12.88
C CYS A 80 -0.60 -8.84 -13.52
N TYR A 81 -0.48 -10.01 -14.16
CA TYR A 81 -1.52 -10.57 -15.02
C TYR A 81 -2.82 -10.97 -14.33
N LEU A 82 -2.77 -11.27 -13.02
CA LEU A 82 -3.97 -11.67 -12.25
C LEU A 82 -4.70 -10.51 -11.57
N LEU A 83 -4.23 -9.27 -11.70
CA LEU A 83 -4.85 -8.13 -11.03
C LEU A 83 -6.29 -7.95 -11.53
N ALA A 84 -7.27 -8.06 -10.64
CA ALA A 84 -8.67 -8.11 -11.04
C ALA A 84 -9.32 -6.72 -11.20
N CYS A 85 -8.94 -5.77 -10.33
CA CYS A 85 -9.49 -4.42 -10.36
C CYS A 85 -8.54 -3.38 -9.76
N MET A 86 -8.76 -2.12 -10.14
CA MET A 86 -8.10 -0.99 -9.52
C MET A 86 -8.85 -0.55 -8.25
N PRO A 87 -8.15 -0.23 -7.14
CA PRO A 87 -8.79 0.19 -5.91
C PRO A 87 -9.52 1.53 -6.12
N LYS A 88 -10.75 1.61 -5.62
CA LYS A 88 -11.54 2.85 -5.65
C LYS A 88 -10.77 3.97 -4.95
N GLY A 89 -10.79 5.16 -5.54
CA GLY A 89 -10.13 6.34 -4.98
C GLY A 89 -8.65 6.49 -5.33
N LEU A 90 -8.10 5.68 -6.25
CA LEU A 90 -6.74 5.89 -6.78
C LEU A 90 -6.53 7.33 -7.31
N GLY A 91 -7.57 7.93 -7.89
CA GLY A 91 -7.56 9.34 -8.33
C GLY A 91 -7.44 10.38 -7.21
N THR A 92 -7.43 9.97 -5.94
CA THR A 92 -7.14 10.87 -4.80
C THR A 92 -5.65 11.00 -4.50
N LEU A 93 -4.80 10.25 -5.22
CA LEU A 93 -3.34 10.34 -5.15
C LEU A 93 -2.86 11.49 -6.06
N LEU A 94 -2.95 12.72 -5.54
CA LEU A 94 -2.67 13.94 -6.32
C LEU A 94 -1.21 14.05 -6.79
N GLU A 95 -0.28 13.40 -6.11
CA GLU A 95 1.14 13.36 -6.46
C GLU A 95 1.47 12.23 -7.45
N LEU A 96 0.53 11.35 -7.82
CA LEU A 96 0.81 10.21 -8.70
C LEU A 96 1.07 10.70 -10.12
N LEU A 97 2.34 10.63 -10.54
CA LEU A 97 2.79 11.08 -11.86
C LEU A 97 2.83 9.94 -12.88
N VAL A 98 3.14 8.73 -12.42
CA VAL A 98 3.26 7.55 -13.27
C VAL A 98 2.45 6.40 -12.69
N LEU A 99 1.53 5.89 -13.51
CA LEU A 99 0.79 4.66 -13.28
C LEU A 99 1.00 3.74 -14.49
N LYS A 100 1.53 2.55 -14.25
CA LYS A 100 1.70 1.51 -15.28
C LYS A 100 0.96 0.23 -14.87
N GLY A 101 0.52 -0.56 -15.85
CA GLY A 101 -0.16 -1.84 -15.62
C GLY A 101 -1.51 -1.72 -14.92
N PHE A 102 -2.41 -0.88 -15.44
CA PHE A 102 -3.77 -0.74 -14.87
C PHE A 102 -4.77 -1.65 -15.57
N VAL A 103 -5.85 -1.98 -14.85
CA VAL A 103 -6.96 -2.79 -15.36
C VAL A 103 -8.20 -1.93 -15.51
N ILE A 104 -8.83 -1.98 -16.68
CA ILE A 104 -10.14 -1.37 -16.94
C ILE A 104 -11.18 -2.48 -16.80
N SER A 105 -11.74 -2.62 -15.60
CA SER A 105 -12.91 -3.48 -15.39
C SER A 105 -14.13 -2.78 -16.00
N ASN A 106 -14.80 -3.43 -16.95
CA ASN A 106 -16.13 -2.98 -17.39
C ASN A 106 -17.15 -3.33 -16.28
N PRO A 107 -18.14 -2.47 -15.99
CA PRO A 107 -19.11 -2.67 -14.91
C PRO A 107 -19.97 -3.92 -15.09
#